data_AF-A0A9P4GYI9-F1
#
_entry.id   AF-A0A9P4GYI9-F1
#
_cell.length_a   1.000
_cell.length_b   1.000
_cell.length_c   1.000
_cell.angle_alpha   90.00
_cell.angle_beta   90.00
_cell.angle_gamma   90.00
#
_symmetry.space_group_name_H-M   'P 1'
#
loop_
_entity.id
_entity.type
_entity.pdbx_description
1 polymer ?
#
loop_
_entity_poly.entity_id
_entity_poly.type
_entity_poly.pdbx_seq_one_letter_code
_entity_poly.pdbx_strand_id
1 'polypeptide(L)'
;MSSAGYMSEIWPKMVATNVNTLLGCVPCEMIEPEEGQFDSSELDKVILGTREHGLHLILLWFGTWKNGRSTYLRKAGGVVEIADVLSLFHKQNNEADVKAFRTLLSHVKEIEEGHNTVLMVQVENEVGLLFNSRDASLAANKQFNKAVPSDLLRLLAEDYDNLNADEEVFGKGPKTDKLFMAYHCALYVNRVAAVGKEAYQLSLYTNVWQNYAGDDSDNDFPVVVGGGGMPGDYPSGGAISDVLDIWLQFAPSLDFIAPDVYLNDYSSSCTKDEYGVRRIRAAYGTFQALMASPFGIDMLEPADNPFTKHYGLLDSVSQIVLDVQRKPKSSVGFYFDDLPIGWKMGEADPTKPYNATFGSWTVTTSRCFVFGKPGGGARFLLLGWGFQISVQSTEPATKFNGILRFEEKVVEERATGDETRSGAQAMMPNVDPDYRGFPIAVTIPARTAIAEIEFYSF
;
A
#
# COMPACT_ATOMS: atom_id res chain seq x y z
N MET A 1 -0.60 -18.33 3.73
CA MET A 1 -0.54 -19.39 2.69
C MET A 1 0.58 -20.39 3.02
N SER A 2 0.30 -21.40 3.85
CA SER A 2 1.30 -22.41 4.29
C SER A 2 1.10 -23.80 3.69
N SER A 3 -0.12 -24.12 3.25
CA SER A 3 -0.52 -25.34 2.54
C SER A 3 -1.93 -25.14 1.98
N ALA A 4 -2.34 -25.92 0.99
CA ALA A 4 -3.73 -25.99 0.53
C ALA A 4 -4.65 -26.51 1.64
N GLY A 5 -4.15 -27.40 2.51
CA GLY A 5 -4.85 -27.84 3.71
C GLY A 5 -5.24 -26.68 4.62
N TYR A 6 -4.28 -25.80 4.97
CA TYR A 6 -4.55 -24.58 5.72
C TYR A 6 -5.48 -23.63 4.95
N MET A 7 -5.21 -23.40 3.66
CA MET A 7 -6.00 -22.46 2.85
C MET A 7 -7.47 -22.88 2.68
N SER A 8 -7.80 -24.18 2.82
CA SER A 8 -9.18 -24.68 2.77
C SER A 8 -10.13 -24.06 3.81
N GLU A 9 -9.61 -23.64 4.97
CA GLU A 9 -10.36 -22.89 5.98
C GLU A 9 -10.32 -21.37 5.75
N ILE A 10 -9.39 -20.88 4.94
CA ILE A 10 -9.15 -19.45 4.72
C ILE A 10 -9.91 -18.90 3.51
N TRP A 11 -9.95 -19.59 2.36
CA TRP A 11 -10.66 -19.08 1.17
C TRP A 11 -12.14 -18.73 1.46
N PRO A 12 -12.93 -19.54 2.19
CA PRO A 12 -14.31 -19.18 2.53
C PRO A 12 -14.42 -17.93 3.40
N LYS A 13 -13.47 -17.72 4.33
CA LYS A 13 -13.41 -16.51 5.17
C LYS A 13 -13.07 -15.29 4.33
N MET A 14 -12.12 -15.41 3.40
CA MET A 14 -11.70 -14.29 2.53
C MET A 14 -12.83 -13.85 1.60
N VAL A 15 -13.58 -14.78 1.02
CA VAL A 15 -14.81 -14.47 0.26
C VAL A 15 -15.85 -13.77 1.14
N ALA A 16 -16.09 -14.26 2.37
CA ALA A 16 -17.02 -13.63 3.32
C ALA A 16 -16.56 -12.24 3.80
N THR A 17 -15.25 -11.95 3.74
CA THR A 17 -14.64 -10.63 4.01
C THR A 17 -14.63 -9.73 2.77
N ASN A 18 -15.23 -10.14 1.65
CA ASN A 18 -15.22 -9.43 0.36
C ASN A 18 -13.79 -9.17 -0.19
N VAL A 19 -12.82 -10.00 0.21
CA VAL A 19 -11.47 -9.97 -0.36
C VAL A 19 -11.52 -10.63 -1.74
N ASN A 20 -11.03 -9.95 -2.78
CA ASN A 20 -10.98 -10.49 -4.14
C ASN A 20 -9.61 -11.07 -4.53
N THR A 21 -8.53 -10.68 -3.83
CA THR A 21 -7.14 -11.04 -4.16
C THR A 21 -6.36 -11.36 -2.89
N LEU A 22 -5.63 -12.47 -2.89
CA LEU A 22 -4.77 -12.91 -1.78
C LEU A 22 -3.29 -12.72 -2.11
N LEU A 23 -2.47 -12.43 -1.10
CA LEU A 23 -1.00 -12.41 -1.21
C LEU A 23 -0.45 -13.66 -0.53
N GLY A 24 0.37 -14.42 -1.26
CA GLY A 24 0.75 -15.78 -0.90
C GLY A 24 2.26 -16.04 -0.98
N CYS A 25 2.90 -16.29 0.16
CA CYS A 25 4.32 -16.62 0.24
C CYS A 25 4.69 -17.94 -0.47
N VAL A 26 5.62 -17.84 -1.42
CA VAL A 26 6.28 -18.96 -2.11
C VAL A 26 7.79 -18.84 -1.81
N PRO A 27 8.28 -19.50 -0.75
CA PRO A 27 9.71 -19.49 -0.43
C PRO A 27 10.47 -20.46 -1.33
N CYS A 28 11.73 -20.17 -1.60
CA CYS A 28 12.58 -20.99 -2.48
C CYS A 28 12.63 -22.47 -2.04
N GLU A 29 12.72 -22.72 -0.73
CA GLU A 29 12.69 -24.06 -0.11
C GLU A 29 11.40 -24.88 -0.37
N MET A 30 10.30 -24.23 -0.76
CA MET A 30 9.05 -24.92 -1.16
C MET A 30 9.11 -25.40 -2.62
N ILE A 31 9.88 -24.70 -3.47
CA ILE A 31 9.96 -24.93 -4.92
C ILE A 31 11.19 -25.76 -5.29
N GLU A 32 12.32 -25.58 -4.62
CA GLU A 32 13.56 -26.34 -4.80
C GLU A 32 14.07 -26.90 -3.45
N PRO A 33 13.35 -27.86 -2.83
CA PRO A 33 13.68 -28.41 -1.50
C PRO A 33 15.03 -29.15 -1.44
N GLU A 34 15.51 -29.69 -2.56
CA GLU A 34 16.88 -30.18 -2.74
C GLU A 34 17.43 -29.63 -4.07
N GLU A 35 18.73 -29.33 -4.16
CA GLU A 35 19.31 -28.67 -5.35
C GLU A 35 19.06 -29.49 -6.64
N GLY A 36 18.35 -28.88 -7.59
CA GLY A 36 17.95 -29.47 -8.86
C GLY A 36 16.68 -30.32 -8.83
N GLN A 37 16.04 -30.48 -7.67
CA GLN A 37 14.78 -31.21 -7.51
C GLN A 37 13.65 -30.22 -7.21
N PHE A 38 12.76 -30.04 -8.17
CA PHE A 38 11.67 -29.08 -8.09
C PHE A 38 10.34 -29.73 -7.72
N ASP A 39 9.58 -29.12 -6.82
CA ASP A 39 8.21 -29.51 -6.47
C ASP A 39 7.28 -28.28 -6.46
N SER A 40 6.23 -28.32 -7.27
CA SER A 40 5.17 -27.32 -7.34
C SER A 40 3.81 -27.86 -6.86
N SER A 41 3.75 -29.14 -6.47
CA SER A 41 2.49 -29.87 -6.28
C SER A 41 1.61 -29.31 -5.16
N GLU A 42 2.16 -28.62 -4.17
CA GLU A 42 1.38 -27.93 -3.13
C GLU A 42 0.94 -26.52 -3.57
N LEU A 43 1.74 -25.83 -4.38
CA LEU A 43 1.38 -24.55 -4.99
C LEU A 43 0.21 -24.73 -5.97
N ASP A 44 0.20 -25.81 -6.76
CA ASP A 44 -0.88 -26.15 -7.69
C ASP A 44 -2.23 -26.28 -6.99
N LYS A 45 -2.27 -27.02 -5.88
CA LYS A 45 -3.48 -27.17 -5.06
C LYS A 45 -3.97 -25.82 -4.52
N VAL A 46 -3.04 -24.91 -4.18
CA VAL A 46 -3.40 -23.58 -3.71
C VAL A 46 -3.91 -22.68 -4.85
N ILE A 47 -3.29 -22.70 -6.02
CA ILE A 47 -3.74 -21.94 -7.19
C ILE A 47 -5.13 -22.42 -7.63
N LEU A 48 -5.31 -23.73 -7.78
CA LEU A 48 -6.60 -24.33 -8.15
C LEU A 48 -7.68 -24.07 -7.10
N GLY A 49 -7.39 -24.24 -5.81
CA GLY A 49 -8.33 -23.93 -4.73
C GLY A 49 -8.70 -22.44 -4.66
N THR A 50 -7.77 -21.54 -4.98
CA THR A 50 -8.05 -20.09 -5.07
C THR A 50 -8.99 -19.80 -6.26
N ARG A 51 -8.75 -20.44 -7.41
CA ARG A 51 -9.60 -20.38 -8.61
C ARG A 51 -11.02 -20.90 -8.35
N GLU A 52 -11.16 -22.02 -7.63
CA GLU A 52 -12.46 -22.62 -7.27
C GLU A 52 -13.32 -21.71 -6.40
N HIS A 53 -12.71 -20.87 -5.57
CA HIS A 53 -13.41 -19.88 -4.74
C HIS A 53 -13.67 -18.53 -5.45
N GLY A 54 -13.32 -18.42 -6.74
CA GLY A 54 -13.48 -17.18 -7.50
C GLY A 54 -12.52 -16.06 -7.10
N LEU A 55 -11.42 -16.39 -6.42
CA LEU A 55 -10.43 -15.46 -5.92
C LEU A 55 -9.23 -15.33 -6.87
N HIS A 56 -8.51 -14.22 -6.74
CA HIS A 56 -7.21 -13.98 -7.35
C HIS A 56 -6.06 -14.19 -6.36
N LEU A 57 -4.85 -14.36 -6.87
CA LEU A 57 -3.63 -14.62 -6.14
C LEU A 57 -2.47 -13.76 -6.66
N ILE A 58 -1.66 -13.28 -5.73
CA ILE A 58 -0.36 -12.64 -5.97
C ILE A 58 0.67 -13.47 -5.21
N LEU A 59 1.63 -14.05 -5.93
CA LEU A 59 2.68 -14.86 -5.31
C LEU A 59 3.77 -13.94 -4.76
N LEU A 60 4.32 -14.25 -3.58
CA LEU A 60 5.44 -13.54 -3.00
C LEU A 60 6.67 -14.44 -3.02
N TRP A 61 7.61 -14.19 -3.93
CA TRP A 61 8.86 -14.95 -4.03
C TRP A 61 9.78 -14.60 -2.87
N PHE A 62 9.94 -15.52 -1.92
CA PHE A 62 10.97 -15.39 -0.87
C PHE A 62 12.20 -16.17 -1.32
N GLY A 63 12.98 -15.54 -2.22
CA GLY A 63 14.24 -16.01 -2.78
C GLY A 63 15.43 -15.70 -1.86
N THR A 64 16.30 -14.80 -2.30
CA THR A 64 17.48 -14.34 -1.53
C THR A 64 17.11 -13.52 -0.29
N TRP A 65 16.09 -12.67 -0.36
CA TRP A 65 15.71 -11.76 0.72
C TRP A 65 14.31 -12.00 1.27
N LYS A 66 14.24 -12.09 2.59
CA LYS A 66 13.00 -12.03 3.37
C LYS A 66 13.22 -11.20 4.64
N ASN A 67 12.71 -9.96 4.66
CA ASN A 67 12.90 -8.97 5.73
C ASN A 67 14.38 -8.60 5.97
N GLY A 68 15.11 -8.25 4.90
CA GLY A 68 16.54 -7.87 4.97
C GLY A 68 17.47 -9.00 5.45
N ARG A 69 17.06 -10.27 5.31
CA ARG A 69 17.75 -11.47 5.80
C ARG A 69 17.72 -12.63 4.81
N SER A 70 18.68 -13.54 4.95
CA SER A 70 18.80 -14.80 4.21
C SER A 70 19.03 -16.04 5.13
N THR A 71 18.67 -15.91 6.42
CA THR A 71 18.65 -16.91 7.52
C THR A 71 19.91 -17.12 8.38
N TYR A 72 19.64 -17.50 9.64
CA TYR A 72 20.50 -17.50 10.86
C TYR A 72 20.68 -16.13 11.55
N LEU A 73 21.48 -16.02 12.64
CA LEU A 73 21.66 -14.80 13.46
C LEU A 73 23.02 -14.67 14.19
N ARG A 74 23.63 -13.47 14.17
CA ARG A 74 24.60 -12.98 15.19
C ARG A 74 24.16 -11.68 15.91
N LYS A 75 24.87 -11.32 16.99
CA LYS A 75 24.52 -10.24 17.95
C LYS A 75 25.56 -9.10 17.98
N ALA A 76 25.14 -7.94 18.49
CA ALA A 76 25.93 -6.71 18.56
C ALA A 76 27.27 -6.83 19.32
N GLY A 77 28.27 -6.09 18.85
CA GLY A 77 29.61 -6.02 19.47
C GLY A 77 30.67 -5.17 18.74
N GLY A 78 30.39 -4.69 17.51
CA GLY A 78 31.33 -3.84 16.75
C GLY A 78 32.50 -4.60 16.08
N VAL A 79 32.47 -5.94 16.11
CA VAL A 79 33.38 -6.81 15.38
C VAL A 79 32.79 -7.10 13.99
N VAL A 80 33.63 -7.22 12.95
CA VAL A 80 33.19 -7.72 11.64
C VAL A 80 33.03 -9.23 11.72
N GLU A 81 31.80 -9.70 11.62
CA GLU A 81 31.42 -11.10 11.80
C GLU A 81 30.54 -11.56 10.63
N ILE A 82 30.38 -12.87 10.44
CA ILE A 82 29.48 -13.41 9.42
C ILE A 82 28.06 -12.99 9.78
N ALA A 83 27.43 -12.24 8.88
CA ALA A 83 26.04 -11.81 8.98
C ALA A 83 25.14 -12.68 8.11
N ASP A 84 23.87 -12.71 8.48
CA ASP A 84 22.91 -13.74 8.08
C ASP A 84 22.10 -13.31 6.84
N VAL A 85 22.86 -12.82 5.85
CA VAL A 85 22.43 -12.26 4.57
C VAL A 85 23.40 -12.73 3.50
N LEU A 86 22.91 -13.25 2.38
CA LEU A 86 23.77 -13.75 1.31
C LEU A 86 24.41 -12.56 0.56
N SER A 87 25.73 -12.59 0.38
CA SER A 87 26.43 -11.53 -0.35
C SER A 87 26.01 -11.55 -1.81
N LEU A 88 25.34 -10.49 -2.24
CA LEU A 88 24.94 -10.23 -3.63
C LEU A 88 26.14 -10.12 -4.62
N PHE A 89 27.37 -10.16 -4.12
CA PHE A 89 28.61 -10.22 -4.92
C PHE A 89 29.13 -11.66 -5.13
N HIS A 90 28.46 -12.68 -4.59
CA HIS A 90 28.66 -14.08 -4.95
C HIS A 90 27.69 -14.48 -6.07
N LYS A 91 28.24 -14.63 -7.29
CA LYS A 91 27.48 -14.90 -8.53
C LYS A 91 26.55 -16.11 -8.39
N GLN A 92 27.00 -17.15 -7.70
CA GLN A 92 26.27 -18.39 -7.44
C GLN A 92 24.90 -18.15 -6.78
N ASN A 93 24.78 -17.11 -5.93
CA ASN A 93 23.51 -16.77 -5.30
C ASN A 93 22.47 -16.33 -6.34
N ASN A 94 22.85 -15.38 -7.21
CA ASN A 94 21.99 -14.93 -8.30
C ASN A 94 21.70 -16.05 -9.30
N GLU A 95 22.67 -16.93 -9.58
CA GLU A 95 22.48 -18.06 -10.48
C GLU A 95 21.49 -19.12 -9.95
N ALA A 96 21.45 -19.36 -8.63
CA ALA A 96 20.48 -20.23 -7.99
C ALA A 96 19.08 -19.58 -7.95
N ASP A 97 18.99 -18.34 -7.48
CA ASP A 97 17.74 -17.57 -7.38
C ASP A 97 17.05 -17.43 -8.75
N VAL A 98 17.80 -16.98 -9.76
CA VAL A 98 17.33 -16.87 -11.15
C VAL A 98 16.85 -18.21 -11.71
N LYS A 99 17.50 -19.33 -11.36
CA LYS A 99 17.11 -20.69 -11.80
C LYS A 99 15.78 -21.11 -11.14
N ALA A 100 15.65 -20.94 -9.83
CA ALA A 100 14.45 -21.32 -9.10
C ALA A 100 13.25 -20.44 -9.49
N PHE A 101 13.42 -19.11 -9.56
CA PHE A 101 12.38 -18.18 -9.98
C PHE A 101 11.94 -18.38 -11.44
N ARG A 102 12.88 -18.70 -12.36
CA ARG A 102 12.52 -19.07 -13.74
C ARG A 102 11.67 -20.35 -13.77
N THR A 103 12.01 -21.32 -12.93
CA THR A 103 11.31 -22.61 -12.87
C THR A 103 9.91 -22.42 -12.30
N LEU A 104 9.77 -21.65 -11.21
CA LEU A 104 8.48 -21.21 -10.67
C LEU A 104 7.58 -20.56 -11.73
N LEU A 105 8.07 -19.54 -12.43
CA LEU A 105 7.26 -18.83 -13.44
C LEU A 105 6.99 -19.65 -14.70
N SER A 106 7.88 -20.57 -15.08
CA SER A 106 7.62 -21.54 -16.15
C SER A 106 6.48 -22.48 -15.76
N HIS A 107 6.51 -23.02 -14.54
CA HIS A 107 5.46 -23.91 -14.04
C HIS A 107 4.12 -23.18 -13.86
N VAL A 108 4.11 -21.99 -13.24
CA VAL A 108 2.91 -21.16 -13.10
C VAL A 108 2.28 -20.88 -14.47
N LYS A 109 3.09 -20.66 -15.51
CA LYS A 109 2.59 -20.52 -16.88
C LYS A 109 1.83 -21.76 -17.37
N GLU A 110 2.38 -22.96 -17.16
CA GLU A 110 1.77 -24.21 -17.63
C GLU A 110 0.37 -24.49 -17.04
N ILE A 111 0.05 -23.90 -15.87
CA ILE A 111 -1.26 -24.03 -15.20
C ILE A 111 -2.16 -22.78 -15.27
N GLU A 112 -1.61 -21.59 -15.55
CA GLU A 112 -2.33 -20.32 -15.62
C GLU A 112 -2.45 -19.71 -17.04
N GLU A 113 -1.74 -20.20 -18.07
CA GLU A 113 -1.85 -19.64 -19.43
C GLU A 113 -3.29 -19.81 -19.99
N GLY A 114 -4.04 -18.70 -20.06
CA GLY A 114 -5.47 -18.68 -20.42
C GLY A 114 -6.43 -18.54 -19.23
N HIS A 115 -5.90 -18.51 -18.00
CA HIS A 115 -6.60 -18.19 -16.76
C HIS A 115 -6.15 -16.82 -16.22
N ASN A 116 -6.79 -16.35 -15.14
CA ASN A 116 -6.49 -15.07 -14.49
C ASN A 116 -6.49 -15.23 -12.95
N THR A 117 -6.08 -16.39 -12.42
CA THR A 117 -6.03 -16.59 -10.96
C THR A 117 -4.76 -15.97 -10.40
N VAL A 118 -3.59 -16.28 -10.95
CA VAL A 118 -2.34 -15.57 -10.59
C VAL A 118 -2.23 -14.30 -11.41
N LEU A 119 -2.31 -13.14 -10.75
CA LEU A 119 -2.27 -11.83 -11.42
C LEU A 119 -0.86 -11.25 -11.52
N MET A 120 -0.09 -11.35 -10.42
CA MET A 120 1.22 -10.71 -10.27
C MET A 120 2.14 -11.57 -9.39
N VAL A 121 3.44 -11.31 -9.44
CA VAL A 121 4.42 -11.91 -8.53
C VAL A 121 5.34 -10.84 -7.94
N GLN A 122 5.43 -10.79 -6.61
CA GLN A 122 6.46 -10.02 -5.93
C GLN A 122 7.79 -10.75 -6.06
N VAL A 123 8.83 -10.04 -6.49
CA VAL A 123 10.20 -10.53 -6.60
C VAL A 123 10.95 -10.10 -5.34
N GLU A 124 11.45 -11.06 -4.57
CA GLU A 124 12.00 -10.88 -3.22
C GLU A 124 10.99 -10.35 -2.18
N ASN A 125 11.42 -10.23 -0.92
CA ASN A 125 10.66 -9.51 0.10
C ASN A 125 11.55 -8.64 1.01
N GLU A 126 11.35 -7.32 0.92
CA GLU A 126 12.07 -6.29 1.68
C GLU A 126 13.60 -6.44 1.53
N VAL A 127 14.07 -6.18 0.31
CA VAL A 127 15.47 -6.33 -0.12
C VAL A 127 16.40 -5.38 0.64
N GLY A 128 17.55 -5.89 1.08
CA GLY A 128 18.62 -5.08 1.65
C GLY A 128 19.40 -5.79 2.76
N LEU A 129 20.17 -5.02 3.52
CA LEU A 129 20.99 -5.48 4.65
C LEU A 129 20.63 -4.75 5.94
N LEU A 130 20.21 -5.49 6.97
CA LEU A 130 20.04 -4.96 8.32
C LEU A 130 21.37 -4.90 9.09
N PHE A 131 21.40 -4.09 10.15
CA PHE A 131 22.48 -3.91 11.12
C PHE A 131 23.80 -3.33 10.59
N ASN A 132 23.91 -3.02 9.30
CA ASN A 132 25.08 -2.37 8.71
C ASN A 132 24.72 -1.61 7.43
N SER A 133 25.49 -0.57 7.08
CA SER A 133 25.25 0.26 5.90
C SER A 133 25.52 -0.45 4.57
N ARG A 134 26.42 -1.44 4.53
CA ARG A 134 26.81 -2.20 3.33
C ARG A 134 27.44 -3.54 3.68
N ASP A 135 27.36 -4.50 2.75
CA ASP A 135 28.15 -5.73 2.82
C ASP A 135 29.66 -5.41 2.95
N ALA A 136 30.26 -5.88 4.04
CA ALA A 136 31.68 -5.72 4.36
C ALA A 136 32.56 -6.91 3.92
N SER A 137 32.02 -7.84 3.14
CA SER A 137 32.75 -9.00 2.61
C SER A 137 33.94 -8.60 1.73
N LEU A 138 34.87 -9.54 1.54
CA LEU A 138 36.01 -9.36 0.62
C LEU A 138 35.54 -9.16 -0.84
N ALA A 139 34.39 -9.72 -1.22
CA ALA A 139 33.80 -9.54 -2.54
C ALA A 139 33.21 -8.13 -2.70
N ALA A 140 32.38 -7.68 -1.75
CA ALA A 140 31.81 -6.34 -1.73
C ALA A 140 32.88 -5.25 -1.67
N ASN A 141 33.85 -5.37 -0.76
CA ASN A 141 34.93 -4.39 -0.66
C ASN A 141 35.81 -4.35 -1.93
N LYS A 142 36.00 -5.49 -2.63
CA LYS A 142 36.68 -5.50 -3.95
C LYS A 142 35.86 -4.84 -5.07
N GLN A 143 34.53 -4.80 -4.94
CA GLN A 143 33.64 -4.09 -5.87
C GLN A 143 33.53 -2.60 -5.53
N PHE A 144 33.40 -2.24 -4.24
CA PHE A 144 33.30 -0.88 -3.72
C PHE A 144 34.57 -0.04 -4.00
N ASN A 145 35.75 -0.65 -3.96
CA ASN A 145 37.02 0.02 -4.28
C ASN A 145 37.31 0.17 -5.79
N LYS A 146 36.31 -0.01 -6.66
CA LYS A 146 36.41 0.31 -8.10
C LYS A 146 35.93 1.74 -8.36
N ALA A 147 36.14 2.22 -9.59
CA ALA A 147 35.45 3.41 -10.06
C ALA A 147 33.93 3.17 -10.08
N VAL A 148 33.16 4.21 -9.75
CA VAL A 148 31.69 4.20 -9.81
C VAL A 148 31.24 3.91 -11.26
N PRO A 149 30.24 3.05 -11.48
CA PRO A 149 29.69 2.78 -12.81
C PRO A 149 29.25 4.06 -13.55
N SER A 150 29.54 4.14 -14.85
CA SER A 150 29.35 5.37 -15.65
C SER A 150 27.91 5.63 -16.12
N ASP A 151 27.03 4.67 -15.90
CA ASP A 151 25.58 4.75 -15.95
C ASP A 151 25.03 5.32 -14.62
N LEU A 152 25.46 4.81 -13.46
CA LEU A 152 25.11 5.39 -12.16
C LEU A 152 25.60 6.84 -12.02
N LEU A 153 26.84 7.13 -12.43
CA LEU A 153 27.35 8.50 -12.49
C LEU A 153 26.57 9.40 -13.45
N ARG A 154 25.88 8.84 -14.45
CA ARG A 154 25.05 9.62 -15.37
C ARG A 154 23.72 9.97 -14.74
N LEU A 155 23.02 9.00 -14.15
CA LEU A 155 21.78 9.26 -13.40
C LEU A 155 22.02 10.33 -12.32
N LEU A 156 23.10 10.17 -11.55
CA LEU A 156 23.49 11.11 -10.48
C LEU A 156 24.02 12.46 -10.99
N ALA A 157 24.19 12.67 -12.30
CA ALA A 157 24.66 13.94 -12.88
C ALA A 157 23.62 14.61 -13.80
N GLU A 158 22.70 13.85 -14.40
CA GLU A 158 21.62 14.37 -15.23
C GLU A 158 20.44 14.89 -14.39
N ASP A 159 20.31 14.46 -13.13
CA ASP A 159 19.18 14.81 -12.26
C ASP A 159 19.58 15.31 -10.84
N TYR A 160 20.81 15.82 -10.68
CA TYR A 160 21.39 16.24 -9.39
C TYR A 160 20.53 17.27 -8.62
N ASP A 161 19.74 18.09 -9.33
CA ASP A 161 18.87 19.12 -8.72
C ASP A 161 17.47 18.61 -8.31
N ASN A 162 17.04 17.40 -8.73
CA ASN A 162 15.74 16.81 -8.36
C ASN A 162 15.85 15.50 -7.56
N LEU A 163 17.01 14.83 -7.59
CA LEU A 163 17.28 13.66 -6.76
C LEU A 163 17.08 13.98 -5.27
N ASN A 164 16.47 13.06 -4.54
CA ASN A 164 16.29 13.15 -3.08
C ASN A 164 17.59 12.83 -2.31
N ALA A 165 18.69 13.50 -2.69
CA ALA A 165 20.05 13.20 -2.27
C ALA A 165 20.78 14.45 -1.76
N ASP A 166 21.11 14.48 -0.46
CA ASP A 166 21.92 15.54 0.14
C ASP A 166 23.28 15.71 -0.57
N GLU A 167 23.82 16.93 -0.55
CA GLU A 167 25.05 17.38 -1.24
C GLU A 167 26.35 16.58 -0.96
N GLU A 168 26.31 15.56 -0.09
CA GLU A 168 27.44 14.70 0.30
C GLU A 168 27.42 13.29 -0.34
N VAL A 169 26.67 13.11 -1.45
CA VAL A 169 26.46 11.86 -2.22
C VAL A 169 27.70 10.92 -2.29
N PHE A 170 28.89 11.47 -2.55
CA PHE A 170 30.15 10.72 -2.75
C PHE A 170 31.16 10.85 -1.58
N GLY A 171 30.69 11.20 -0.39
CA GLY A 171 31.52 11.27 0.83
C GLY A 171 32.04 9.92 1.33
N LYS A 172 32.62 9.91 2.53
CA LYS A 172 32.94 8.66 3.26
C LYS A 172 31.90 8.45 4.36
N GLY A 173 31.00 7.48 4.17
CA GLY A 173 30.08 7.07 5.23
C GLY A 173 28.81 6.37 4.73
N PRO A 174 27.83 6.15 5.63
CA PRO A 174 26.63 5.36 5.35
C PRO A 174 25.80 5.83 4.15
N LYS A 175 25.81 7.12 3.79
CA LYS A 175 25.07 7.63 2.61
C LYS A 175 25.61 7.04 1.30
N THR A 176 26.93 7.00 1.13
CA THR A 176 27.59 6.42 -0.06
C THR A 176 27.50 4.90 -0.07
N ASP A 177 27.53 4.27 1.11
CA ASP A 177 27.22 2.84 1.27
C ASP A 177 25.77 2.49 0.83
N LYS A 178 24.78 3.31 1.22
CA LYS A 178 23.36 3.16 0.80
C LYS A 178 23.22 3.18 -0.72
N LEU A 179 23.83 4.16 -1.39
CA LEU A 179 23.77 4.31 -2.86
C LEU A 179 24.39 3.09 -3.58
N PHE A 180 25.54 2.61 -3.09
CA PHE A 180 26.19 1.41 -3.61
C PHE A 180 25.33 0.15 -3.42
N MET A 181 24.72 -0.01 -2.24
CA MET A 181 23.79 -1.12 -1.97
C MET A 181 22.55 -1.04 -2.85
N ALA A 182 21.90 0.13 -2.95
CA ALA A 182 20.69 0.32 -3.75
C ALA A 182 20.90 -0.01 -5.23
N TYR A 183 21.98 0.50 -5.83
CA TYR A 183 22.35 0.20 -7.21
C TYR A 183 22.57 -1.30 -7.45
N HIS A 184 23.31 -1.97 -6.56
CA HIS A 184 23.61 -3.38 -6.74
C HIS A 184 22.45 -4.33 -6.37
N CYS A 185 21.58 -3.95 -5.42
CA CYS A 185 20.31 -4.64 -5.15
C CYS A 185 19.34 -4.51 -6.33
N ALA A 186 19.16 -3.29 -6.87
CA ALA A 186 18.32 -3.06 -8.04
C ALA A 186 18.75 -3.94 -9.23
N LEU A 187 20.05 -3.97 -9.55
CA LEU A 187 20.58 -4.84 -10.61
C LEU A 187 20.37 -6.34 -10.36
N TYR A 188 20.42 -6.80 -9.09
CA TYR A 188 20.17 -8.20 -8.75
C TYR A 188 18.70 -8.57 -9.01
N VAL A 189 17.77 -7.80 -8.44
CA VAL A 189 16.32 -8.04 -8.56
C VAL A 189 15.87 -7.87 -10.01
N ASN A 190 16.43 -6.89 -10.73
CA ASN A 190 16.24 -6.75 -12.17
C ASN A 190 16.61 -8.02 -12.94
N ARG A 191 17.69 -8.71 -12.55
CA ARG A 191 18.12 -9.94 -13.23
C ARG A 191 17.19 -11.12 -12.95
N VAL A 192 16.68 -11.24 -11.73
CA VAL A 192 15.65 -12.21 -11.35
C VAL A 192 14.36 -11.93 -12.12
N ALA A 193 13.85 -10.69 -12.05
CA ALA A 193 12.64 -10.25 -12.74
C ALA A 193 12.71 -10.39 -14.28
N ALA A 194 13.83 -10.01 -14.90
CA ALA A 194 14.04 -10.15 -16.35
C ALA A 194 13.90 -11.60 -16.80
N VAL A 195 14.56 -12.52 -16.09
CA VAL A 195 14.53 -13.95 -16.43
C VAL A 195 13.19 -14.60 -16.08
N GLY A 196 12.51 -14.11 -15.05
CA GLY A 196 11.12 -14.46 -14.79
C GLY A 196 10.21 -14.09 -15.96
N LYS A 197 10.31 -12.86 -16.47
CA LYS A 197 9.57 -12.39 -17.65
C LYS A 197 9.96 -13.14 -18.94
N GLU A 198 11.19 -13.63 -19.08
CA GLU A 198 11.55 -14.56 -20.18
C GLU A 198 10.74 -15.88 -20.14
N ALA A 199 10.30 -16.33 -18.96
CA ALA A 199 9.47 -17.52 -18.81
C ALA A 199 7.97 -17.20 -18.92
N TYR A 200 7.49 -16.21 -18.15
CA TYR A 200 6.09 -15.78 -18.18
C TYR A 200 5.96 -14.26 -17.95
N GLN A 201 5.27 -13.58 -18.87
CA GLN A 201 5.06 -12.13 -18.86
C GLN A 201 3.93 -11.71 -17.89
N LEU A 202 4.00 -12.15 -16.63
CA LEU A 202 3.20 -11.59 -15.54
C LEU A 202 3.77 -10.23 -15.11
N SER A 203 2.94 -9.41 -14.46
CA SER A 203 3.44 -8.20 -13.79
C SER A 203 4.26 -8.56 -12.55
N LEU A 204 5.43 -7.94 -12.43
CA LEU A 204 6.40 -8.16 -11.37
C LEU A 204 6.65 -6.86 -10.60
N TYR A 205 6.71 -6.94 -9.27
CA TYR A 205 7.02 -5.80 -8.41
C TYR A 205 7.95 -6.21 -7.26
N THR A 206 8.47 -5.26 -6.49
CA THR A 206 9.14 -5.54 -5.20
C THR A 206 8.49 -4.69 -4.11
N ASN A 207 8.46 -5.18 -2.87
CA ASN A 207 8.06 -4.38 -1.71
C ASN A 207 9.26 -3.74 -0.99
N VAL A 208 8.98 -2.75 -0.16
CA VAL A 208 9.98 -1.89 0.47
C VAL A 208 9.66 -1.64 1.94
N TRP A 209 10.50 -2.17 2.83
CA TRP A 209 10.60 -1.74 4.22
C TRP A 209 11.15 -0.30 4.22
N GLN A 210 10.30 0.66 4.57
CA GLN A 210 10.66 2.08 4.57
C GLN A 210 11.70 2.43 5.66
N ASN A 211 12.42 3.53 5.45
CA ASN A 211 13.09 4.25 6.52
C ASN A 211 12.06 5.06 7.33
N TYR A 212 12.16 5.01 8.65
CA TYR A 212 11.22 5.69 9.56
C TYR A 212 12.00 6.66 10.44
N ALA A 213 12.20 7.87 9.92
CA ALA A 213 12.75 9.01 10.66
C ALA A 213 12.24 10.32 10.05
N GLY A 214 11.34 11.00 10.76
CA GLY A 214 10.71 12.25 10.31
C GLY A 214 9.74 12.78 11.38
N ASP A 215 9.13 13.94 11.12
CA ASP A 215 8.12 14.51 12.02
C ASP A 215 6.81 13.69 12.07
N ASP A 216 6.68 12.64 11.26
CA ASP A 216 5.54 11.71 11.16
C ASP A 216 5.85 10.28 11.65
N SER A 217 7.07 9.99 12.12
CA SER A 217 7.43 8.65 12.59
C SER A 217 6.88 8.34 13.98
N ASP A 218 6.35 7.13 14.18
CA ASP A 218 5.92 6.64 15.50
C ASP A 218 7.14 6.36 16.40
N ASN A 219 7.46 7.33 17.27
CA ASN A 219 8.71 7.37 18.03
C ASN A 219 8.71 6.48 19.30
N ASP A 220 7.61 5.82 19.64
CA ASP A 220 7.52 4.93 20.82
C ASP A 220 8.00 3.48 20.52
N PHE A 221 8.29 3.14 19.25
CA PHE A 221 8.82 1.84 18.87
C PHE A 221 10.36 1.72 19.06
N PRO A 222 10.88 0.57 19.53
CA PRO A 222 12.31 0.34 19.55
C PRO A 222 12.89 0.26 18.13
N VAL A 223 13.85 1.15 17.82
CA VAL A 223 14.66 1.19 16.57
C VAL A 223 15.09 -0.21 16.07
N VAL A 224 15.40 -1.12 17.01
CA VAL A 224 15.81 -2.51 16.76
C VAL A 224 14.78 -3.35 15.96
N VAL A 225 13.52 -2.91 15.84
CA VAL A 225 12.45 -3.60 15.10
C VAL A 225 11.74 -2.66 14.12
N GLY A 226 12.52 -1.98 13.28
CA GLY A 226 12.01 -1.33 12.06
C GLY A 226 11.76 0.17 12.12
N GLY A 227 12.21 0.85 13.18
CA GLY A 227 12.29 2.32 13.24
C GLY A 227 13.73 2.79 13.02
N GLY A 228 13.94 3.97 12.44
CA GLY A 228 15.27 4.55 12.28
C GLY A 228 15.55 5.12 10.88
N GLY A 229 16.49 6.06 10.85
CA GLY A 229 16.83 6.86 9.65
C GLY A 229 18.15 6.47 8.99
N MET A 230 18.98 5.63 9.62
CA MET A 230 20.30 5.28 9.11
C MET A 230 20.27 3.94 8.35
N PRO A 231 21.06 3.79 7.25
CA PRO A 231 21.13 2.54 6.52
C PRO A 231 21.65 1.40 7.42
N GLY A 232 20.83 0.38 7.62
CA GLY A 232 21.05 -0.70 8.58
C GLY A 232 20.03 -0.72 9.73
N ASP A 233 19.37 0.40 10.03
CA ASP A 233 18.17 0.42 10.89
C ASP A 233 16.99 -0.22 10.12
N TYR A 234 16.81 0.22 8.88
CA TYR A 234 16.06 -0.43 7.80
C TYR A 234 17.01 -1.20 6.85
N PRO A 235 16.52 -2.12 6.02
CA PRO A 235 17.36 -2.88 5.08
C PRO A 235 18.10 -1.97 4.09
N SER A 236 19.41 -1.79 4.30
CA SER A 236 20.23 -0.94 3.43
C SER A 236 20.28 -1.51 2.01
N GLY A 237 19.90 -0.68 1.05
CA GLY A 237 19.76 -1.04 -0.37
C GLY A 237 18.32 -1.24 -0.85
N GLY A 238 17.33 -1.28 0.04
CA GLY A 238 15.91 -1.29 -0.34
C GLY A 238 15.49 -0.02 -1.10
N ALA A 239 14.40 -0.09 -1.86
CA ALA A 239 13.93 0.97 -2.75
C ALA A 239 13.16 2.10 -2.02
N ILE A 240 13.72 2.62 -0.93
CA ILE A 240 13.17 3.77 -0.19
C ILE A 240 13.23 5.05 -1.04
N SER A 241 12.41 6.05 -0.69
CA SER A 241 12.26 7.32 -1.42
C SER A 241 13.59 7.97 -1.85
N ASP A 242 14.56 8.06 -0.94
CA ASP A 242 15.89 8.65 -1.16
C ASP A 242 16.72 8.01 -2.31
N VAL A 243 16.37 6.79 -2.72
CA VAL A 243 17.09 6.00 -3.75
C VAL A 243 16.14 5.37 -4.76
N LEU A 244 14.89 5.81 -4.81
CA LEU A 244 13.85 5.25 -5.66
C LEU A 244 14.23 5.38 -7.15
N ASP A 245 14.83 6.50 -7.54
CA ASP A 245 15.25 6.77 -8.92
C ASP A 245 16.34 5.81 -9.41
N ILE A 246 17.22 5.36 -8.50
CA ILE A 246 18.20 4.30 -8.79
C ILE A 246 17.49 2.99 -9.08
N TRP A 247 16.46 2.63 -8.30
CA TRP A 247 15.69 1.42 -8.54
C TRP A 247 14.85 1.51 -9.82
N LEU A 248 14.19 2.63 -10.09
CA LEU A 248 13.45 2.85 -11.34
C LEU A 248 14.36 2.79 -12.58
N GLN A 249 15.58 3.32 -12.49
CA GLN A 249 16.55 3.28 -13.60
C GLN A 249 17.21 1.91 -13.79
N PHE A 250 17.54 1.19 -12.71
CA PHE A 250 18.35 -0.04 -12.77
C PHE A 250 17.56 -1.34 -12.56
N ALA A 251 16.26 -1.27 -12.24
CA ALA A 251 15.32 -2.39 -12.23
C ALA A 251 14.11 -2.28 -13.20
N PRO A 252 14.29 -1.89 -14.48
CA PRO A 252 13.20 -1.71 -15.45
C PRO A 252 12.45 -2.99 -15.85
N SER A 253 12.82 -4.15 -15.32
CA SER A 253 12.03 -5.38 -15.47
C SER A 253 10.90 -5.50 -14.44
N LEU A 254 10.90 -4.68 -13.38
CA LEU A 254 9.77 -4.50 -12.48
C LEU A 254 8.79 -3.47 -13.08
N ASP A 255 7.49 -3.70 -12.93
CA ASP A 255 6.44 -2.80 -13.42
C ASP A 255 6.10 -1.70 -12.40
N PHE A 256 6.30 -1.96 -11.11
CA PHE A 256 6.19 -0.98 -10.02
C PHE A 256 6.99 -1.41 -8.77
N ILE A 257 7.01 -0.52 -7.78
CA ILE A 257 7.64 -0.70 -6.47
C ILE A 257 6.58 -0.36 -5.42
N ALA A 258 6.42 -1.18 -4.39
CA ALA A 258 5.36 -1.08 -3.39
C ALA A 258 5.91 -0.72 -2.00
N PRO A 259 5.33 0.26 -1.27
CA PRO A 259 5.74 0.57 0.09
C PRO A 259 5.02 -0.31 1.13
N ASP A 260 5.78 -0.94 2.02
CA ASP A 260 5.22 -1.63 3.19
C ASP A 260 5.17 -0.65 4.37
N VAL A 261 3.95 -0.19 4.69
CA VAL A 261 3.69 0.94 5.59
C VAL A 261 3.15 0.45 6.94
N TYR A 262 3.95 0.62 8.00
CA TYR A 262 3.65 0.09 9.34
C TYR A 262 3.70 1.15 10.48
N LEU A 263 4.48 2.24 10.40
CA LEU A 263 4.89 3.04 11.58
C LEU A 263 4.80 4.59 11.42
N ASN A 264 3.76 5.12 10.76
CA ASN A 264 3.51 6.58 10.63
C ASN A 264 2.40 7.04 11.60
N ASP A 265 2.77 7.55 12.79
CA ASP A 265 1.94 7.91 13.97
C ASP A 265 0.60 7.15 14.14
N TYR A 266 0.65 6.02 14.86
CA TYR A 266 -0.49 5.13 15.10
C TYR A 266 -1.15 5.30 16.48
N SER A 267 -0.98 6.46 17.14
CA SER A 267 -1.13 6.72 18.59
C SER A 267 -2.42 6.27 19.35
N SER A 268 -2.67 4.95 19.46
CA SER A 268 -2.63 4.24 20.76
C SER A 268 -2.79 2.71 20.61
N SER A 269 -1.96 1.97 21.36
CA SER A 269 -1.72 0.53 21.22
C SER A 269 -2.95 -0.40 21.29
N CYS A 270 -2.95 -1.41 20.40
CA CYS A 270 -3.61 -2.71 20.59
C CYS A 270 -5.14 -2.72 20.82
N THR A 271 -5.88 -2.02 19.98
CA THR A 271 -7.03 -2.68 19.34
C THR A 271 -6.62 -3.16 17.96
N LYS A 272 -6.84 -4.44 17.67
CA LYS A 272 -7.04 -4.87 16.29
C LYS A 272 -8.29 -4.15 15.75
N ASP A 273 -8.47 -4.18 14.43
CA ASP A 273 -9.79 -4.07 13.82
C ASP A 273 -10.46 -2.68 13.61
N GLU A 274 -9.74 -1.56 13.52
CA GLU A 274 -10.27 -0.37 12.78
C GLU A 274 -9.23 0.57 12.16
N TYR A 275 -8.14 0.93 12.86
CA TYR A 275 -7.24 2.03 12.45
C TYR A 275 -6.68 1.88 11.01
N GLY A 276 -6.25 0.67 10.62
CA GLY A 276 -5.65 0.41 9.31
C GLY A 276 -6.65 0.49 8.14
N VAL A 277 -7.89 0.02 8.32
CA VAL A 277 -8.90 0.01 7.24
C VAL A 277 -9.39 1.42 6.88
N ARG A 278 -9.20 2.39 7.78
CA ARG A 278 -9.45 3.81 7.52
C ARG A 278 -8.49 4.37 6.45
N ARG A 279 -7.20 3.99 6.49
CA ARG A 279 -6.15 4.47 5.57
C ARG A 279 -6.26 3.95 4.14
N ILE A 280 -6.87 2.78 3.94
CA ILE A 280 -7.21 2.26 2.61
C ILE A 280 -8.02 3.27 1.76
N ARG A 281 -8.84 4.12 2.39
CA ARG A 281 -9.57 5.19 1.67
C ARG A 281 -8.62 6.20 1.02
N ALA A 282 -7.54 6.60 1.69
CA ALA A 282 -6.55 7.52 1.15
C ALA A 282 -5.74 6.88 0.01
N ALA A 283 -5.37 5.59 0.15
CA ALA A 283 -4.67 4.83 -0.87
C ALA A 283 -5.45 4.79 -2.20
N TYR A 284 -6.69 4.29 -2.19
CA TYR A 284 -7.53 4.25 -3.40
C TYR A 284 -7.98 5.64 -3.87
N GLY A 285 -8.41 6.51 -2.95
CA GLY A 285 -9.07 7.77 -3.30
C GLY A 285 -8.13 8.94 -3.66
N THR A 286 -6.98 9.07 -3.00
CA THR A 286 -6.02 10.16 -3.23
C THR A 286 -4.84 9.71 -4.10
N PHE A 287 -4.24 8.57 -3.75
CA PHE A 287 -3.04 8.06 -4.43
C PHE A 287 -3.37 7.12 -5.60
N GLN A 288 -4.66 6.83 -5.83
CA GLN A 288 -5.14 5.99 -6.93
C GLN A 288 -4.50 4.59 -6.95
N ALA A 289 -4.12 4.07 -5.79
CA ALA A 289 -3.40 2.82 -5.61
C ALA A 289 -4.14 1.62 -6.22
N LEU A 290 -3.43 0.80 -7.00
CA LEU A 290 -3.99 -0.41 -7.64
C LEU A 290 -4.60 -1.38 -6.62
N MET A 291 -3.98 -1.49 -5.44
CA MET A 291 -4.32 -2.43 -4.38
C MET A 291 -3.94 -1.87 -3.00
N ALA A 292 -4.57 -2.39 -1.95
CA ALA A 292 -4.15 -2.19 -0.56
C ALA A 292 -4.38 -3.48 0.23
N SER A 293 -3.29 -4.16 0.60
CA SER A 293 -3.31 -5.50 1.23
C SER A 293 -2.89 -5.45 2.70
N PRO A 294 -3.81 -5.58 3.67
CA PRO A 294 -3.47 -5.66 5.09
C PRO A 294 -2.78 -7.00 5.41
N PHE A 295 -1.66 -6.93 6.14
CA PHE A 295 -0.90 -8.11 6.55
C PHE A 295 -1.66 -8.92 7.62
N GLY A 296 -1.68 -10.25 7.49
CA GLY A 296 -2.25 -11.17 8.49
C GLY A 296 -3.79 -11.17 8.59
N ILE A 297 -4.50 -10.77 7.54
CA ILE A 297 -5.97 -10.74 7.48
C ILE A 297 -6.64 -12.12 7.67
N ASP A 298 -5.89 -13.21 7.43
CA ASP A 298 -6.31 -14.61 7.66
C ASP A 298 -6.43 -14.99 9.15
N MET A 299 -5.97 -14.13 10.07
CA MET A 299 -6.04 -14.31 11.53
C MET A 299 -7.32 -13.74 12.17
N LEU A 300 -8.33 -13.38 11.38
CA LEU A 300 -9.58 -12.73 11.79
C LEU A 300 -10.80 -13.44 11.21
N GLU A 301 -11.86 -13.61 12.01
CA GLU A 301 -13.13 -14.12 11.51
C GLU A 301 -13.92 -13.01 10.78
N PRO A 302 -14.67 -13.31 9.70
CA PRO A 302 -15.31 -12.28 8.87
C PRO A 302 -16.29 -11.34 9.59
N ALA A 303 -16.83 -11.77 10.75
CA ALA A 303 -17.76 -10.99 11.56
C ALA A 303 -17.06 -9.90 12.42
N ASP A 304 -15.83 -10.16 12.86
CA ASP A 304 -15.02 -9.25 13.67
C ASP A 304 -14.04 -8.44 12.80
N ASN A 305 -13.74 -8.93 11.60
CA ASN A 305 -12.84 -8.32 10.63
C ASN A 305 -13.44 -7.03 10.03
N PRO A 306 -12.78 -5.85 10.14
CA PRO A 306 -13.37 -4.58 9.70
C PRO A 306 -13.24 -4.36 8.19
N PHE A 307 -12.32 -5.09 7.55
CA PHE A 307 -12.13 -5.04 6.11
C PHE A 307 -13.38 -5.59 5.40
N THR A 308 -14.11 -6.53 6.01
CA THR A 308 -15.40 -7.06 5.52
C THR A 308 -16.33 -5.97 5.03
N LYS A 309 -16.58 -4.95 5.87
CA LYS A 309 -17.50 -3.84 5.57
C LYS A 309 -16.94 -2.86 4.54
N HIS A 310 -15.64 -2.56 4.61
CA HIS A 310 -15.01 -1.57 3.72
C HIS A 310 -14.76 -2.13 2.31
N TYR A 311 -14.37 -3.40 2.21
CA TYR A 311 -14.24 -4.11 0.94
C TYR A 311 -15.62 -4.41 0.32
N GLY A 312 -16.65 -4.74 1.11
CA GLY A 312 -18.02 -4.87 0.59
C GLY A 312 -18.56 -3.58 -0.06
N LEU A 313 -18.21 -2.41 0.51
CA LEU A 313 -18.49 -1.12 -0.16
C LEU A 313 -17.65 -0.97 -1.44
N LEU A 314 -16.34 -1.19 -1.38
CA LEU A 314 -15.44 -1.01 -2.53
C LEU A 314 -15.77 -1.93 -3.71
N ASP A 315 -16.18 -3.17 -3.45
CA ASP A 315 -16.65 -4.12 -4.47
C ASP A 315 -17.88 -3.57 -5.21
N SER A 316 -18.89 -3.13 -4.45
CA SER A 316 -20.14 -2.57 -4.99
C SER A 316 -19.94 -1.35 -5.90
N VAL A 317 -18.85 -0.59 -5.72
CA VAL A 317 -18.49 0.57 -6.55
C VAL A 317 -17.22 0.37 -7.38
N SER A 318 -16.72 -0.87 -7.48
CA SER A 318 -15.41 -1.21 -8.06
C SER A 318 -15.17 -0.60 -9.44
N GLN A 319 -16.15 -0.71 -10.35
CA GLN A 319 -16.08 -0.14 -11.70
C GLN A 319 -15.96 1.39 -11.69
N ILE A 320 -16.62 2.07 -10.74
CA ILE A 320 -16.54 3.53 -10.59
C ILE A 320 -15.14 3.92 -10.11
N VAL A 321 -14.58 3.19 -9.14
CA VAL A 321 -13.21 3.42 -8.63
C VAL A 321 -12.18 3.22 -9.75
N LEU A 322 -12.26 2.13 -10.51
CA LEU A 322 -11.37 1.84 -11.64
C LEU A 322 -11.45 2.92 -12.74
N ASP A 323 -12.65 3.40 -13.07
CA ASP A 323 -12.82 4.49 -14.06
C ASP A 323 -12.37 5.86 -13.55
N VAL A 324 -12.29 6.05 -12.24
CA VAL A 324 -11.75 7.25 -11.59
C VAL A 324 -10.23 7.20 -11.48
N GLN A 325 -9.64 6.04 -11.18
CA GLN A 325 -8.18 5.83 -11.17
C GLN A 325 -7.54 6.10 -12.53
N ARG A 326 -8.25 5.83 -13.63
CA ARG A 326 -7.85 6.20 -15.00
C ARG A 326 -7.76 7.71 -15.27
N LYS A 327 -8.15 8.56 -14.30
CA LYS A 327 -8.25 10.03 -14.44
C LYS A 327 -7.53 10.70 -13.26
N PRO A 328 -6.25 11.12 -13.42
CA PRO A 328 -5.47 11.73 -12.34
C PRO A 328 -6.18 12.91 -11.67
N LYS A 329 -6.14 12.95 -10.33
CA LYS A 329 -6.76 14.00 -9.49
C LYS A 329 -8.28 14.13 -9.63
N SER A 330 -8.99 13.11 -10.12
CA SER A 330 -10.47 13.11 -10.22
C SER A 330 -11.18 12.63 -8.94
N SER A 331 -10.43 12.22 -7.91
CA SER A 331 -10.92 11.80 -6.60
C SER A 331 -10.05 12.34 -5.47
N VAL A 332 -10.57 12.25 -4.24
CA VAL A 332 -9.80 12.40 -3.00
C VAL A 332 -10.27 11.34 -2.01
N GLY A 333 -9.32 10.75 -1.30
CA GLY A 333 -9.53 9.80 -0.22
C GLY A 333 -9.12 10.38 1.13
N PHE A 334 -9.96 10.22 2.13
CA PHE A 334 -9.79 10.79 3.47
C PHE A 334 -10.26 9.81 4.53
N TYR A 335 -9.84 10.06 5.78
CA TYR A 335 -10.30 9.34 6.95
C TYR A 335 -10.33 10.28 8.16
N PHE A 336 -10.98 9.86 9.23
CA PHE A 336 -10.89 10.53 10.52
C PHE A 336 -10.49 9.47 11.55
N ASP A 337 -9.41 9.71 12.29
CA ASP A 337 -9.04 8.87 13.43
C ASP A 337 -9.92 9.21 14.63
N ASP A 338 -9.76 8.49 15.74
CA ASP A 338 -10.60 8.71 16.92
C ASP A 338 -10.27 10.04 17.62
N LEU A 339 -11.21 10.52 18.43
CA LEU A 339 -11.04 11.79 19.14
C LEU A 339 -10.10 11.59 20.35
N PRO A 340 -9.21 12.56 20.66
CA PRO A 340 -8.19 12.37 21.69
C PRO A 340 -8.75 11.96 23.06
N ILE A 341 -8.02 11.12 23.79
CA ILE A 341 -8.40 10.62 25.12
C ILE A 341 -8.69 11.81 26.05
N GLY A 342 -9.94 11.91 26.51
CA GLY A 342 -10.42 12.97 27.40
C GLY A 342 -11.16 14.14 26.71
N TRP A 343 -11.25 14.16 25.38
CA TRP A 343 -12.13 15.05 24.62
C TRP A 343 -13.59 14.87 25.03
N LYS A 344 -14.36 15.97 25.10
CA LYS A 344 -15.77 15.96 25.53
C LYS A 344 -16.71 16.47 24.45
N MET A 345 -17.87 15.82 24.36
CA MET A 345 -18.94 16.19 23.44
C MET A 345 -19.38 17.66 23.66
N GLY A 346 -19.05 18.54 22.71
CA GLY A 346 -19.27 19.98 22.78
C GLY A 346 -17.99 20.83 22.80
N GLU A 347 -16.83 20.22 23.06
CA GLU A 347 -15.52 20.78 22.71
C GLU A 347 -15.36 20.76 21.17
N ALA A 348 -14.49 21.62 20.62
CA ALA A 348 -14.23 21.63 19.18
C ALA A 348 -13.55 20.32 18.73
N ASP A 349 -13.85 19.84 17.53
CA ASP A 349 -13.08 18.75 16.91
C ASP A 349 -11.67 19.29 16.57
N PRO A 350 -10.58 18.71 17.12
CA PRO A 350 -9.21 19.14 16.81
C PRO A 350 -8.77 18.72 15.39
N THR A 351 -9.52 17.85 14.72
CA THR A 351 -9.15 17.30 13.41
C THR A 351 -9.32 18.36 12.32
N LYS A 352 -8.25 18.64 11.57
CA LYS A 352 -8.29 19.58 10.45
C LYS A 352 -9.19 19.05 9.32
N PRO A 353 -10.11 19.85 8.76
CA PRO A 353 -10.88 19.43 7.59
C PRO A 353 -9.99 19.18 6.37
N TYR A 354 -10.30 18.13 5.59
CA TYR A 354 -9.65 17.86 4.31
C TYR A 354 -10.21 18.81 3.25
N ASN A 355 -9.35 19.44 2.47
CA ASN A 355 -9.74 20.34 1.38
C ASN A 355 -9.18 19.82 0.06
N ALA A 356 -10.03 19.71 -0.96
CA ALA A 356 -9.63 19.29 -2.31
C ALA A 356 -10.30 20.19 -3.35
N THR A 357 -9.57 20.57 -4.40
CA THR A 357 -10.06 21.48 -5.45
C THR A 357 -10.32 20.73 -6.75
N PHE A 358 -11.55 20.79 -7.25
CA PHE A 358 -12.03 20.12 -8.45
C PHE A 358 -12.67 21.15 -9.40
N GLY A 359 -11.91 21.63 -10.39
CA GLY A 359 -12.36 22.73 -11.26
C GLY A 359 -12.54 24.02 -10.46
N SER A 360 -13.72 24.66 -10.58
CA SER A 360 -14.08 25.87 -9.82
C SER A 360 -14.56 25.61 -8.37
N TRP A 361 -14.35 24.42 -7.83
CA TRP A 361 -14.88 23.98 -6.54
C TRP A 361 -13.80 23.62 -5.54
N THR A 362 -13.77 24.28 -4.38
CA THR A 362 -13.12 23.73 -3.19
C THR A 362 -14.15 22.92 -2.40
N VAL A 363 -13.84 21.65 -2.18
CA VAL A 363 -14.63 20.68 -1.43
C VAL A 363 -13.97 20.45 -0.07
N THR A 364 -14.69 20.76 1.00
CA THR A 364 -14.23 20.66 2.39
C THR A 364 -14.95 19.52 3.11
N THR A 365 -14.17 18.55 3.61
CA THR A 365 -14.67 17.34 4.27
C THR A 365 -14.34 17.38 5.76
N SER A 366 -15.33 17.14 6.62
CA SER A 366 -15.20 17.17 8.10
C SER A 366 -16.12 16.14 8.77
N ARG A 367 -16.05 15.97 10.09
CA ARG A 367 -17.07 15.21 10.85
C ARG A 367 -18.42 15.96 10.84
N CYS A 368 -19.54 15.24 11.01
CA CYS A 368 -20.90 15.66 10.64
C CYS A 368 -21.61 16.68 11.57
N PHE A 369 -22.37 17.66 11.03
CA PHE A 369 -23.15 18.72 11.73
C PHE A 369 -24.29 19.37 10.86
N VAL A 370 -25.25 20.16 11.42
CA VAL A 370 -26.65 20.27 10.87
C VAL A 370 -27.30 21.70 10.74
N PHE A 371 -28.18 21.95 9.72
CA PHE A 371 -29.16 23.08 9.37
C PHE A 371 -28.75 24.41 8.56
N GLY A 372 -29.27 24.72 7.32
CA GLY A 372 -29.14 25.99 6.45
C GLY A 372 -28.92 25.88 4.87
N LYS A 373 -29.21 26.90 3.97
CA LYS A 373 -28.98 26.96 2.44
C LYS A 373 -28.82 28.43 1.84
N PRO A 374 -28.81 28.87 0.50
CA PRO A 374 -28.94 28.30 -0.91
C PRO A 374 -28.05 28.87 -2.12
N GLY A 375 -28.33 28.46 -3.40
CA GLY A 375 -27.81 28.87 -4.79
C GLY A 375 -26.55 28.14 -5.37
N GLY A 376 -26.20 27.79 -6.65
CA GLY A 376 -26.72 27.69 -8.08
C GLY A 376 -26.45 26.42 -9.05
N GLY A 377 -25.25 25.86 -9.46
CA GLY A 377 -25.07 24.44 -10.06
C GLY A 377 -23.66 23.69 -10.28
N ALA A 378 -23.45 22.37 -9.95
CA ALA A 378 -22.33 21.37 -10.29
C ALA A 378 -22.42 19.91 -9.65
N ARG A 379 -21.78 18.79 -10.10
CA ARG A 379 -21.98 17.36 -9.57
C ARG A 379 -20.77 16.52 -9.07
N PHE A 380 -20.98 15.64 -8.06
CA PHE A 380 -20.02 14.69 -7.44
C PHE A 380 -20.68 13.38 -6.89
N LEU A 381 -19.87 12.38 -6.48
CA LEU A 381 -20.29 11.15 -5.78
C LEU A 381 -19.55 11.02 -4.42
N LEU A 382 -20.25 10.58 -3.38
CA LEU A 382 -19.75 10.41 -2.00
C LEU A 382 -19.85 8.95 -1.55
N LEU A 383 -18.82 8.47 -0.85
CA LEU A 383 -18.67 7.07 -0.43
C LEU A 383 -18.25 6.96 1.04
N GLY A 384 -18.96 6.15 1.83
CA GLY A 384 -18.63 5.80 3.21
C GLY A 384 -19.48 6.50 4.28
N TRP A 385 -18.95 6.53 5.51
CA TRP A 385 -19.71 6.86 6.73
C TRP A 385 -19.06 7.98 7.57
N GLY A 386 -19.89 8.68 8.36
CA GLY A 386 -19.47 9.53 9.49
C GLY A 386 -18.98 10.94 9.15
N PHE A 387 -19.07 11.36 7.89
CA PHE A 387 -18.56 12.65 7.43
C PHE A 387 -19.65 13.57 6.85
N GLN A 388 -19.31 14.85 6.74
CA GLN A 388 -20.06 15.84 5.97
C GLN A 388 -19.18 16.50 4.90
N ILE A 389 -19.84 16.96 3.84
CA ILE A 389 -19.24 17.78 2.79
C ILE A 389 -19.88 19.16 2.77
N SER A 390 -19.04 20.20 2.86
CA SER A 390 -19.36 21.58 2.47
C SER A 390 -18.52 21.97 1.25
N VAL A 391 -18.97 22.96 0.48
CA VAL A 391 -18.23 23.48 -0.68
C VAL A 391 -18.12 24.99 -0.68
N GLN A 392 -17.15 25.50 -1.42
CA GLN A 392 -17.02 26.90 -1.78
C GLN A 392 -16.61 27.03 -3.26
N SER A 393 -17.23 27.97 -3.97
CA SER A 393 -16.80 28.33 -5.33
C SER A 393 -15.47 29.11 -5.27
N THR A 394 -14.54 28.80 -6.17
CA THR A 394 -13.28 29.55 -6.32
C THR A 394 -13.42 30.78 -7.22
N GLU A 395 -14.57 30.98 -7.86
CA GLU A 395 -14.79 32.09 -8.79
C GLU A 395 -15.10 33.42 -8.05
N PRO A 396 -14.29 34.49 -8.20
CA PRO A 396 -14.47 35.76 -7.47
C PRO A 396 -15.79 36.49 -7.74
N ALA A 397 -16.48 36.13 -8.83
CA ALA A 397 -17.78 36.66 -9.18
C ALA A 397 -18.92 36.12 -8.29
N THR A 398 -18.77 34.90 -7.75
CA THR A 398 -19.81 34.20 -6.97
C THR A 398 -20.36 35.06 -5.82
N LYS A 399 -21.67 34.98 -5.60
CA LYS A 399 -22.37 35.62 -4.49
C LYS A 399 -23.02 34.61 -3.55
N PHE A 400 -23.40 33.43 -4.05
CA PHE A 400 -24.02 32.35 -3.29
C PHE A 400 -23.53 30.97 -3.75
N ASN A 401 -23.29 30.03 -2.83
CA ASN A 401 -23.06 28.62 -3.16
C ASN A 401 -23.64 27.66 -2.10
N GLY A 402 -23.79 26.37 -2.43
CA GLY A 402 -24.29 25.32 -1.53
C GLY A 402 -24.55 23.98 -2.24
N ILE A 403 -25.61 23.28 -1.86
CA ILE A 403 -26.09 22.00 -2.44
C ILE A 403 -27.46 22.17 -3.10
N LEU A 404 -27.58 21.78 -4.37
CA LEU A 404 -28.85 21.63 -5.10
C LEU A 404 -29.58 20.35 -4.68
N ARG A 405 -28.91 19.18 -4.80
CA ARG A 405 -29.47 17.83 -4.66
C ARG A 405 -28.51 16.92 -3.91
N PHE A 406 -29.04 15.98 -3.14
CA PHE A 406 -28.31 14.91 -2.44
C PHE A 406 -29.25 13.70 -2.40
N GLU A 407 -28.79 12.53 -2.83
CA GLU A 407 -29.59 11.31 -2.85
C GLU A 407 -28.72 10.12 -2.44
N GLU A 408 -29.18 9.31 -1.48
CA GLU A 408 -28.67 7.94 -1.34
C GLU A 408 -28.88 7.19 -2.65
N LYS A 409 -27.87 6.42 -3.07
CA LYS A 409 -27.92 5.56 -4.24
C LYS A 409 -27.71 4.12 -3.81
N VAL A 410 -28.68 3.27 -4.12
CA VAL A 410 -28.35 1.88 -4.39
C VAL A 410 -27.68 1.85 -5.77
N VAL A 411 -26.78 0.89 -6.01
CA VAL A 411 -26.44 0.51 -7.37
C VAL A 411 -27.69 -0.20 -7.93
N GLU A 412 -28.57 0.60 -8.54
CA GLU A 412 -30.01 0.39 -8.85
C GLU A 412 -31.01 1.09 -7.88
N GLU A 413 -31.30 2.37 -8.20
CA GLU A 413 -32.36 3.26 -7.67
C GLU A 413 -32.10 4.09 -6.39
N ARG A 414 -33.07 4.94 -5.98
CA ARG A 414 -32.87 6.28 -5.37
C ARG A 414 -33.67 6.54 -4.08
N ALA A 415 -33.25 7.52 -3.28
CA ALA A 415 -33.96 8.03 -2.10
C ALA A 415 -34.00 9.58 -1.99
N THR A 416 -34.68 10.09 -0.94
CA THR A 416 -34.86 11.52 -0.59
C THR A 416 -35.00 11.65 0.94
N GLY A 417 -34.61 12.75 1.60
CA GLY A 417 -34.10 14.02 1.04
C GLY A 417 -33.90 15.20 2.03
N ASP A 418 -34.24 15.07 3.32
CA ASP A 418 -34.04 16.13 4.35
C ASP A 418 -32.56 16.34 4.74
N GLU A 419 -31.68 15.42 4.34
CA GLU A 419 -30.37 15.13 4.95
C GLU A 419 -29.24 16.01 4.39
N THR A 420 -29.65 17.09 3.73
CA THR A 420 -28.81 18.13 3.14
C THR A 420 -28.43 19.23 4.14
N ARG A 421 -28.91 19.15 5.40
CA ARG A 421 -28.91 20.27 6.35
C ARG A 421 -29.70 21.43 5.72
N SER A 422 -30.83 21.16 5.06
CA SER A 422 -31.47 22.10 4.11
C SER A 422 -30.63 22.50 2.88
N GLY A 423 -29.33 22.17 2.81
CA GLY A 423 -28.41 22.21 1.65
C GLY A 423 -27.15 23.08 1.78
N ALA A 424 -26.63 23.31 2.98
CA ALA A 424 -25.27 23.81 3.19
C ALA A 424 -24.25 22.68 3.38
N GLN A 425 -24.66 21.51 3.89
CA GLN A 425 -23.77 20.38 4.16
C GLN A 425 -24.48 19.04 3.91
N ALA A 426 -23.92 18.16 3.09
CA ALA A 426 -24.45 16.81 2.95
C ALA A 426 -23.91 15.91 4.04
N MET A 427 -24.79 15.18 4.72
CA MET A 427 -24.48 14.38 5.89
C MET A 427 -24.57 12.89 5.57
N MET A 428 -23.42 12.25 5.45
CA MET A 428 -23.31 10.82 5.17
C MET A 428 -23.64 9.99 6.42
N PRO A 429 -24.14 8.75 6.26
CA PRO A 429 -24.69 7.99 7.37
C PRO A 429 -23.63 7.64 8.41
N ASN A 430 -24.03 7.47 9.67
CA ASN A 430 -23.22 6.81 10.69
C ASN A 430 -23.81 5.42 11.02
N VAL A 431 -23.01 4.54 11.62
CA VAL A 431 -23.46 3.20 12.05
C VAL A 431 -24.38 3.29 13.27
N ASP A 432 -24.01 4.13 14.23
CA ASP A 432 -24.80 4.46 15.42
C ASP A 432 -24.88 5.99 15.59
N PRO A 433 -25.88 6.66 15.00
CA PRO A 433 -26.04 8.11 15.09
C PRO A 433 -26.80 8.54 16.35
N ASP A 434 -26.06 9.04 17.35
CA ASP A 434 -26.64 9.67 18.55
C ASP A 434 -27.34 11.01 18.24
N TYR A 435 -28.62 10.96 17.90
CA TYR A 435 -29.45 12.15 17.67
C TYR A 435 -29.94 12.85 18.96
N ARG A 436 -29.60 12.37 20.16
CA ARG A 436 -29.95 12.97 21.48
C ARG A 436 -31.41 13.39 21.67
N GLY A 437 -32.36 12.66 21.08
CA GLY A 437 -33.79 12.96 21.17
C GLY A 437 -34.28 14.08 20.26
N PHE A 438 -33.46 14.56 19.31
CA PHE A 438 -33.94 15.38 18.20
C PHE A 438 -34.91 14.52 17.34
N PRO A 439 -36.12 15.01 17.01
CA PRO A 439 -37.23 14.15 16.57
C PRO A 439 -37.21 13.75 15.09
N ILE A 440 -36.18 14.14 14.31
CA ILE A 440 -36.08 13.90 12.88
C ILE A 440 -34.67 13.35 12.59
N ALA A 441 -34.56 12.25 11.85
CA ALA A 441 -33.26 11.74 11.39
C ALA A 441 -32.68 12.68 10.33
N VAL A 442 -31.40 13.06 10.46
CA VAL A 442 -30.77 14.11 9.63
C VAL A 442 -29.62 13.62 8.76
N THR A 443 -29.24 12.34 8.84
CA THR A 443 -28.34 11.68 7.88
C THR A 443 -29.16 10.82 6.94
N ILE A 444 -28.71 10.59 5.70
CA ILE A 444 -29.35 9.61 4.82
C ILE A 444 -29.40 8.22 5.50
N PRO A 445 -30.32 7.31 5.08
CA PRO A 445 -30.31 5.96 5.61
C PRO A 445 -28.94 5.30 5.42
N ALA A 446 -28.53 4.45 6.37
CA ALA A 446 -27.22 3.81 6.36
C ALA A 446 -27.14 2.57 5.44
N ARG A 447 -28.03 2.45 4.43
CA ARG A 447 -28.26 1.19 3.70
C ARG A 447 -27.15 0.87 2.72
N THR A 448 -26.62 1.90 2.05
CA THR A 448 -25.65 1.76 0.94
C THR A 448 -24.31 2.42 1.25
N ALA A 449 -24.32 3.52 2.02
CA ALA A 449 -23.19 4.44 2.19
C ALA A 449 -22.69 5.09 0.88
N ILE A 450 -23.52 5.10 -0.17
CA ILE A 450 -23.23 5.72 -1.47
C ILE A 450 -24.24 6.84 -1.69
N ALA A 451 -23.78 8.02 -2.10
CA ALA A 451 -24.68 9.13 -2.41
C ALA A 451 -24.19 10.00 -3.57
N GLU A 452 -25.09 10.39 -4.47
CA GLU A 452 -24.82 11.42 -5.49
C GLU A 452 -25.15 12.79 -4.89
N ILE A 453 -24.33 13.78 -5.21
CA ILE A 453 -24.53 15.16 -4.77
C ILE A 453 -24.37 16.12 -5.95
N GLU A 454 -25.27 17.08 -6.03
CA GLU A 454 -25.20 18.21 -6.95
C GLU A 454 -25.01 19.46 -6.09
N PHE A 455 -23.78 19.96 -6.03
CA PHE A 455 -23.45 21.30 -5.54
C PHE A 455 -23.98 22.38 -6.45
N TYR A 456 -23.88 23.63 -6.01
CA TYR A 456 -24.46 24.72 -6.77
C TYR A 456 -23.80 26.09 -6.41
N SER A 457 -23.47 26.98 -7.38
CA SER A 457 -23.06 28.41 -7.21
C SER A 457 -23.72 29.40 -8.21
N PHE A 458 -23.91 30.67 -7.81
CA PHE A 458 -24.23 31.83 -8.68
C PHE A 458 -23.71 33.17 -8.11
#